data_AF-A0A9D7TZY4-F1
#
_entry.id   AF-A0A9D7TZY4-F1
#
_cell.length_a   1.000
_cell.length_b   1.000
_cell.length_c   1.000
_cell.angle_alpha   90.00
_cell.angle_beta   90.00
_cell.angle_gamma   90.00
#
_symmetry.space_group_name_H-M   'P 1'
#
loop_
_entity.id
_entity.type
_entity.pdbx_description
1 polymer ?
#
loop_
_entity_poly.entity_id
_entity_poly.type
_entity_poly.pdbx_seq_one_letter_code
_entity_poly.pdbx_strand_id
1 'polypeptide(L)'
;MKKLILILFTGINFMACAQEKFSNCSAVFLNDQMIVEEYSDVAKARISKDSQGLISAGTVSLGDVSKGEKKAEITGKFEFGVAIKDGNTGTIMMYSAQTFKKIEADKILSKCKKGDAIVILTTKDQYALPHNEILVY
;
A
#
# COMPACT_ATOMS: atom_id res chain seq x y z
N MET A 1 -46.76 -51.17 -4.53
CA MET A 1 -46.12 -50.53 -5.70
C MET A 1 -45.80 -49.08 -5.36
N LYS A 2 -44.52 -48.70 -5.59
CA LYS A 2 -43.98 -47.35 -5.78
C LYS A 2 -44.06 -46.34 -4.62
N LYS A 3 -42.87 -46.14 -4.05
CA LYS A 3 -42.37 -45.03 -3.22
C LYS A 3 -42.71 -43.67 -3.83
N LEU A 4 -42.93 -42.65 -3.00
CA LEU A 4 -42.47 -41.29 -3.31
C LEU A 4 -42.24 -40.48 -2.03
N ILE A 5 -40.98 -40.47 -1.58
CA ILE A 5 -40.46 -39.48 -0.63
C ILE A 5 -40.17 -38.22 -1.47
N LEU A 6 -40.83 -37.10 -1.16
CA LEU A 6 -40.49 -35.81 -1.77
C LEU A 6 -39.59 -35.03 -0.79
N ILE A 7 -38.28 -35.12 -1.02
CA ILE A 7 -37.27 -34.29 -0.38
C ILE A 7 -37.30 -32.92 -1.05
N LEU A 8 -37.72 -31.88 -0.33
CA LEU A 8 -37.64 -30.49 -0.79
C LEU A 8 -36.25 -29.95 -0.40
N PHE A 9 -35.30 -30.01 -1.35
CA PHE A 9 -33.95 -29.48 -1.19
C PHE A 9 -33.76 -28.21 -2.03
N THR A 10 -33.23 -27.18 -1.36
CA THR A 10 -32.32 -26.13 -1.84
C THR A 10 -32.79 -25.04 -2.80
N GLY A 11 -32.72 -23.80 -2.32
CA GLY A 11 -32.72 -22.59 -3.15
C GLY A 11 -32.28 -21.33 -2.40
N ILE A 12 -31.38 -21.43 -1.41
CA ILE A 12 -30.74 -20.22 -0.85
C ILE A 12 -29.53 -19.93 -1.73
N ASN A 13 -29.74 -19.13 -2.77
CA ASN A 13 -28.64 -18.48 -3.49
C ASN A 13 -27.98 -17.49 -2.52
N PHE A 14 -26.98 -17.94 -1.77
CA PHE A 14 -25.99 -17.02 -1.22
C PHE A 14 -25.21 -16.46 -2.41
N MET A 15 -25.65 -15.32 -2.94
CA MET A 15 -24.77 -14.41 -3.65
C MET A 15 -23.69 -14.01 -2.64
N ALA A 16 -22.62 -14.79 -2.59
CA ALA A 16 -21.36 -14.32 -2.04
C ALA A 16 -20.90 -13.20 -2.97
N CYS A 17 -21.27 -11.95 -2.65
CA CYS A 17 -20.51 -10.80 -3.12
C CYS A 17 -19.09 -10.99 -2.57
N ALA A 18 -18.22 -11.60 -3.37
CA ALA A 18 -16.79 -11.46 -3.19
C ALA A 18 -16.53 -9.96 -3.26
N GLN A 19 -16.35 -9.32 -2.10
CA GLN A 19 -15.95 -7.94 -2.01
C GLN A 19 -14.56 -7.88 -2.65
N GLU A 20 -14.46 -7.35 -3.87
CA GLU A 20 -13.18 -7.05 -4.50
C GLU A 20 -12.50 -5.92 -3.73
N LYS A 21 -11.98 -6.24 -2.53
CA LYS A 21 -11.13 -5.35 -1.75
C LYS A 21 -9.77 -5.32 -2.45
N PHE A 22 -9.21 -4.13 -2.62
CA PHE A 22 -7.87 -3.89 -3.16
C PHE A 22 -7.64 -4.28 -4.64
N SER A 23 -8.45 -3.74 -5.55
CA SER A 23 -8.31 -3.97 -7.00
C SER A 23 -7.15 -3.22 -7.68
N ASN A 24 -6.54 -2.22 -7.01
CA ASN A 24 -5.45 -1.43 -7.58
C ASN A 24 -4.13 -1.62 -6.81
N CYS A 25 -3.13 -2.20 -7.49
CA CYS A 25 -1.75 -2.23 -6.99
C CYS A 25 -1.21 -0.80 -6.87
N SER A 26 -0.59 -0.49 -5.74
CA SER A 26 -0.08 0.85 -5.44
C SER A 26 1.34 0.79 -4.87
N ALA A 27 2.06 1.89 -5.00
CA ALA A 27 3.42 2.04 -4.47
C ALA A 27 3.65 3.44 -3.88
N VAL A 28 4.73 3.58 -3.13
CA VAL A 28 5.22 4.86 -2.61
C VAL A 28 6.39 5.32 -3.46
N PHE A 29 6.44 6.63 -3.70
CA PHE A 29 7.43 7.28 -4.55
C PHE A 29 8.13 8.41 -3.81
N LEU A 30 9.43 8.57 -4.05
CA LEU A 30 10.22 9.74 -3.71
C LEU A 30 10.62 10.42 -5.02
N ASN A 31 10.20 11.67 -5.23
CA ASN A 31 10.44 12.41 -6.48
C ASN A 31 10.01 11.62 -7.73
N ASP A 32 8.83 10.98 -7.66
CA ASP A 32 8.25 10.16 -8.73
C ASP A 32 9.04 8.87 -9.08
N GLN A 33 10.07 8.54 -8.30
CA GLN A 33 10.76 7.25 -8.34
C GLN A 33 10.24 6.34 -7.23
N MET A 34 9.92 5.08 -7.57
CA MET A 34 9.42 4.11 -6.61
C MET A 34 10.49 3.85 -5.52
N ILE A 35 10.11 3.95 -4.24
CA ILE A 35 11.02 3.75 -3.10
C ILE A 35 11.34 2.26 -2.88
N VAL A 36 10.45 1.38 -3.33
CA VAL A 36 10.61 -0.06 -3.20
C VAL A 36 11.73 -0.54 -4.14
N GLU A 37 12.72 -1.23 -3.60
CA GLU A 37 13.88 -1.74 -4.36
C GLU A 37 13.46 -2.83 -5.37
N GLU A 38 12.43 -3.63 -5.03
CA GLU A 38 11.86 -4.70 -5.86
C GLU A 38 10.39 -4.91 -5.51
N TYR A 39 9.49 -5.21 -6.44
CA TYR A 39 8.09 -5.50 -6.08
C TYR A 39 7.93 -6.99 -5.72
N SER A 40 8.19 -7.36 -4.46
CA SER A 40 8.03 -8.73 -3.94
C SER A 40 7.46 -8.69 -2.52
N ASP A 41 6.82 -9.76 -2.05
CA ASP A 41 6.25 -9.86 -0.70
C ASP A 41 7.25 -9.66 0.46
N VAL A 42 8.54 -9.81 0.18
CA VAL A 42 9.66 -9.61 1.11
C VAL A 42 10.43 -8.31 0.88
N ALA A 43 10.07 -7.54 -0.15
CA ALA A 43 10.83 -6.36 -0.50
C ALA A 43 10.75 -5.26 0.55
N LYS A 44 11.91 -4.64 0.78
CA LYS A 44 12.07 -3.57 1.77
C LYS A 44 12.00 -2.23 1.05
N ALA A 45 11.11 -1.36 1.50
CA ALA A 45 11.16 0.06 1.18
C ALA A 45 12.06 0.74 2.20
N ARG A 46 13.05 1.51 1.73
CA ARG A 46 14.02 2.20 2.60
C ARG A 46 14.24 3.63 2.14
N ILE A 47 14.43 4.54 3.09
CA ILE A 47 14.72 5.93 2.83
C ILE A 47 15.83 6.42 3.76
N SER A 48 16.78 7.19 3.23
CA SER A 48 17.83 7.79 4.06
C SER A 48 17.24 8.83 4.99
N LYS A 49 17.75 8.91 6.22
CA LYS A 49 17.39 9.95 7.20
C LYS A 49 17.62 11.38 6.68
N ASP A 50 18.46 11.53 5.66
CA ASP A 50 18.83 12.80 5.03
C ASP A 50 18.16 13.02 3.67
N SER A 51 17.31 12.10 3.21
CA SER A 51 16.59 12.21 1.93
C SER A 51 15.76 13.49 1.87
N GLN A 52 15.79 14.13 0.70
CA GLN A 52 15.02 15.34 0.38
C GLN A 52 14.03 15.04 -0.75
N GLY A 53 13.03 15.91 -0.90
CA GLY A 53 12.07 15.85 -2.00
C GLY A 53 10.66 15.46 -1.55
N LEU A 54 9.85 14.98 -2.49
CA LEU A 54 8.43 14.76 -2.28
C LEU A 54 8.09 13.28 -2.23
N ILE A 55 7.55 12.85 -1.09
CA ILE A 55 6.91 11.55 -0.93
C ILE A 55 5.49 11.64 -1.50
N SER A 56 5.10 10.65 -2.30
CA SER A 56 3.73 10.49 -2.82
C SER A 56 3.34 9.02 -2.93
N ALA A 57 2.04 8.74 -3.00
CA ALA A 57 1.52 7.39 -3.20
C ALA A 57 0.62 7.35 -4.44
N GLY A 58 0.65 6.24 -5.16
CA GLY A 58 -0.06 6.11 -6.41
C GLY A 58 -0.24 4.69 -6.89
N THR A 59 -1.22 4.49 -7.75
CA THR A 59 -1.47 3.21 -8.43
C THR A 59 -0.39 2.97 -9.47
N VAL A 60 -0.02 1.71 -9.64
CA VAL A 60 1.01 1.27 -10.57
C VAL A 60 0.47 0.21 -11.50
N SER A 61 0.86 0.31 -12.78
CA SER A 61 0.82 -0.81 -13.69
C SER A 61 2.21 -1.45 -13.69
N LEU A 62 2.29 -2.70 -13.27
CA LEU A 62 3.52 -3.50 -13.40
C LEU A 62 3.55 -4.04 -14.83
N GLY A 63 4.56 -3.66 -15.61
CA GLY A 63 4.78 -4.25 -16.92
C GLY A 63 5.47 -5.60 -16.81
N ASP A 64 5.21 -6.47 -17.77
CA ASP A 64 5.92 -7.74 -17.94
C ASP A 64 7.31 -7.47 -18.54
N VAL A 65 8.30 -7.30 -17.65
CA VAL A 65 9.70 -7.05 -18.03
C VAL A 65 10.25 -8.19 -18.91
N SER A 66 9.76 -9.41 -18.75
CA SER A 66 10.14 -10.57 -19.58
C SER A 66 9.66 -10.42 -21.03
N LYS A 67 8.68 -9.53 -21.29
CA LYS A 67 8.19 -9.17 -22.62
C LYS A 67 8.71 -7.81 -23.12
N GLY A 68 9.67 -7.20 -22.41
CA GLY A 68 10.22 -5.89 -22.78
C GLY A 68 9.35 -4.70 -22.40
N GLU A 69 8.35 -4.89 -21.53
CA GLU A 69 7.52 -3.79 -21.01
C GLU A 69 8.26 -2.96 -19.95
N LYS A 70 7.77 -1.74 -19.67
CA LYS A 70 8.36 -0.88 -18.63
C LYS A 70 8.16 -1.50 -17.25
N LYS A 71 9.21 -1.44 -16.41
CA LYS A 71 9.28 -2.07 -15.07
C LYS A 71 8.12 -1.71 -14.14
N ALA A 72 7.67 -0.46 -14.16
CA ALA A 72 6.42 -0.01 -13.54
C ALA A 72 6.06 1.39 -14.07
N GLU A 73 4.77 1.66 -14.28
CA GLU A 73 4.26 2.98 -14.67
C GLU A 73 3.23 3.48 -13.65
N ILE A 74 3.34 4.76 -13.27
CA ILE A 74 2.37 5.39 -12.38
C ILE A 74 1.10 5.69 -13.17
N THR A 75 -0.02 5.06 -12.82
CA THR A 75 -1.31 5.24 -13.49
C THR A 75 -2.19 6.28 -12.81
N GLY A 76 -1.91 6.61 -11.54
CA GLY A 76 -2.67 7.60 -10.79
C GLY A 76 -2.03 7.90 -9.44
N LYS A 77 -2.30 9.09 -8.89
CA LYS A 77 -1.90 9.47 -7.53
C LYS A 77 -3.12 9.60 -6.64
N PHE A 78 -3.01 9.24 -5.37
CA PHE A 78 -4.11 9.32 -4.40
C PHE A 78 -3.68 9.99 -3.10
N GLU A 79 -4.68 10.32 -2.28
CA GLU A 79 -4.47 10.89 -0.95
C GLU A 79 -4.20 9.81 0.10
N PHE A 80 -3.19 10.03 0.93
CA PHE A 80 -2.73 9.09 1.96
C PHE A 80 -2.52 9.80 3.30
N GLY A 81 -2.66 9.04 4.39
CA GLY A 81 -2.23 9.44 5.72
C GLY A 81 -0.77 9.04 5.97
N VAL A 82 -0.15 9.66 6.98
CA VAL A 82 1.23 9.35 7.39
C VAL A 82 1.26 9.08 8.89
N ALA A 83 1.95 8.00 9.27
CA ALA A 83 2.32 7.69 10.63
C ALA A 83 3.82 7.35 10.72
N ILE A 84 4.35 7.36 11.95
CA ILE A 84 5.70 6.94 12.27
C ILE A 84 5.60 5.77 13.23
N LYS A 85 6.28 4.68 12.91
CA LYS A 85 6.43 3.51 13.77
C LYS A 85 7.82 3.55 14.39
N ASP A 86 7.87 3.70 15.72
CA ASP A 86 9.13 3.72 16.46
C ASP A 86 9.85 2.37 16.33
N GLY A 87 11.13 2.40 15.95
CA GLY A 87 11.91 1.21 15.62
C GLY A 87 12.20 0.29 16.82
N ASN A 88 12.15 0.82 18.04
CA ASN A 88 12.47 0.05 19.25
C ASN A 88 11.23 -0.59 19.88
N THR A 89 10.13 0.15 19.90
CA THR A 89 8.90 -0.22 20.62
C THR A 89 7.80 -0.72 19.69
N GLY A 90 7.91 -0.45 18.38
CA GLY A 90 6.85 -0.72 17.41
C GLY A 90 5.63 0.20 17.56
N THR A 91 5.70 1.21 18.44
CA THR A 91 4.60 2.15 18.67
C THR A 91 4.33 2.95 17.40
N ILE A 92 3.08 2.94 16.93
CA ILE A 92 2.65 3.72 15.77
C ILE A 92 2.02 5.02 16.25
N MET A 93 2.58 6.14 15.79
CA MET A 93 2.10 7.48 16.07
C MET A 93 1.70 8.16 14.77
N MET A 94 0.49 8.70 14.72
CA MET A 94 0.04 9.48 13.58
C MET A 94 0.93 10.74 13.44
N TYR A 95 1.50 10.96 12.26
CA TYR A 95 2.35 12.14 11.99
C TYR A 95 1.50 13.41 11.95
N SER A 96 0.33 13.32 11.32
CA SER A 96 -0.67 14.39 11.21
C SER A 96 -2.05 13.77 10.99
N ALA A 97 -3.10 14.44 11.46
CA ALA A 97 -4.50 14.07 11.17
C ALA A 97 -4.93 14.39 9.73
N GLN A 98 -4.10 15.10 8.97
CA GLN A 98 -4.38 15.47 7.58
C GLN A 98 -3.99 14.34 6.61
N THR A 99 -4.68 14.30 5.47
CA THR A 99 -4.28 13.49 4.31
C THR A 99 -3.46 14.34 3.34
N PHE A 100 -2.59 13.68 2.58
CA PHE A 100 -1.66 14.33 1.66
C PHE A 100 -1.71 13.67 0.29
N LYS A 101 -1.58 14.45 -0.79
CA LYS A 101 -1.22 13.93 -2.12
C LYS A 101 0.29 13.86 -2.32
N LYS A 102 1.02 14.79 -1.73
CA LYS A 102 2.47 14.87 -1.66
C LYS A 102 2.87 15.48 -0.34
N ILE A 103 4.02 15.07 0.20
CA ILE A 103 4.59 15.63 1.42
C ILE A 103 6.11 15.66 1.32
N GLU A 104 6.72 16.71 1.83
CA GLU A 104 8.18 16.85 1.90
C GLU A 104 8.78 15.77 2.83
N ALA A 105 9.75 15.02 2.31
CA ALA A 105 10.38 13.91 3.01
C ALA A 105 11.08 14.38 4.29
N ASP A 106 11.83 15.48 4.22
CA ASP A 106 12.58 16.08 5.32
C ASP A 106 11.66 16.51 6.48
N LYS A 107 10.44 16.99 6.19
CA LYS A 107 9.44 17.31 7.22
C LYS A 107 9.02 16.09 8.04
N ILE A 108 8.87 14.92 7.41
CA ILE A 108 8.57 13.67 8.13
C ILE A 108 9.83 13.15 8.83
N LEU A 109 10.94 13.10 8.10
CA LEU A 109 12.21 12.57 8.57
C LEU A 109 12.76 13.36 9.75
N SER A 110 12.46 14.66 9.88
CA SER A 110 12.84 15.47 11.06
C SER A 110 12.28 14.92 12.37
N LYS A 111 11.20 14.14 12.32
CA LYS A 111 10.57 13.49 13.48
C LYS A 111 10.96 12.01 13.64
N CYS A 112 11.74 11.45 12.72
CA CYS A 112 12.16 10.06 12.74
C CYS A 112 13.60 9.92 13.24
N LYS A 113 13.94 8.74 13.76
CA LYS A 113 15.29 8.26 14.01
C LYS A 113 15.63 7.12 13.05
N LYS A 114 16.91 6.82 12.89
CA LYS A 114 17.32 5.60 12.18
C LYS A 114 16.74 4.37 12.87
N GLY A 115 16.13 3.48 12.10
CA GLY A 115 15.41 2.32 12.61
C GLY A 115 13.89 2.50 12.71
N ASP A 116 13.39 3.74 12.73
CA ASP A 116 11.94 3.99 12.64
C ASP A 116 11.43 3.64 11.23
N ALA A 117 10.12 3.47 11.10
CA ALA A 117 9.46 3.37 9.80
C ALA A 117 8.45 4.49 9.58
N ILE A 118 8.45 5.07 8.38
CA ILE A 118 7.34 5.90 7.90
C ILE A 118 6.26 4.95 7.39
N VAL A 119 5.06 5.05 7.92
CA VAL A 119 3.91 4.23 7.53
C VAL A 119 2.96 5.07 6.69
N ILE A 120 2.75 4.65 5.44
CA ILE A 120 1.79 5.24 4.52
C ILE A 120 0.43 4.56 4.70
N LEU A 121 -0.60 5.35 4.98
CA LEU A 121 -1.94 4.85 5.26
C LEU A 121 -2.85 5.15 4.06
N THR A 122 -3.43 4.12 3.46
CA THR A 122 -4.44 4.32 2.42
C THR A 122 -5.74 4.83 3.05
N THR A 123 -6.40 5.76 2.38
CA THR A 123 -7.67 6.36 2.83
C THR A 123 -8.89 5.65 2.27
N LYS A 124 -8.68 4.75 1.29
CA LYS A 124 -9.69 3.96 0.59
C LYS A 124 -9.23 2.51 0.46
N ASP A 125 -10.16 1.59 0.53
CA ASP A 125 -9.98 0.14 0.44
C ASP A 125 -9.69 -0.38 -0.99
N GLN A 126 -9.90 0.45 -2.01
CA GLN A 126 -9.57 0.10 -3.39
C GLN A 126 -8.05 0.06 -3.69
N TYR A 127 -7.19 0.56 -2.79
CA TYR A 127 -5.75 0.67 -2.98
C TYR A 127 -4.99 -0.34 -2.12
N ALA A 128 -4.39 -1.35 -2.74
CA ALA A 128 -3.43 -2.25 -2.09
C ALA A 128 -2.06 -1.59 -2.07
N LEU A 129 -1.51 -1.34 -0.88
CA LEU A 129 -0.17 -0.79 -0.70
C LEU A 129 0.69 -1.78 0.11
N PRO A 130 1.24 -2.83 -0.52
CA PRO A 130 1.96 -3.89 0.19
C PRO A 130 3.24 -3.37 0.89
N HIS A 131 3.89 -2.37 0.30
CA HIS A 131 5.09 -1.73 0.86
C HIS A 131 4.76 -0.40 1.52
N ASN A 132 3.83 -0.44 2.47
CA ASN A 132 3.37 0.75 3.18
C ASN A 132 4.31 1.22 4.30
N GLU A 133 5.15 0.34 4.84
CA GLU A 133 6.19 0.68 5.82
C GLU A 133 7.53 0.95 5.11
N ILE A 134 8.10 2.14 5.34
CA ILE A 134 9.37 2.59 4.76
C ILE A 134 10.39 2.78 5.87
N LEU A 135 11.41 1.93 5.90
CA LEU A 135 12.45 1.95 6.92
C LEU A 135 13.38 3.17 6.75
N VAL A 136 13.57 3.93 7.82
CA VAL A 136 14.52 5.05 7.88
C VAL A 136 15.91 4.52 8.25
N TYR A 137 16.92 4.80 7.42
CA TYR A 137 18.32 4.34 7.63
C TYR A 137 19.37 5.46 7.63
#